data_AF-A0A3D5CFC9-F1
#
_entry.id   AF-A0A3D5CFC9-F1
#
_cell.length_a   1.000
_cell.length_b   1.000
_cell.length_c   1.000
_cell.angle_alpha   90.00
_cell.angle_beta   90.00
_cell.angle_gamma   90.00
#
_symmetry.space_group_name_H-M   'P 1'
#
loop_
_entity.id
_entity.type
_entity.pdbx_description
1 polymer ?
#
loop_
_entity_poly.entity_id
_entity_poly.type
_entity_poly.pdbx_seq_one_letter_code
_entity_poly.pdbx_strand_id
1 'polypeptide(L)'
;KIVERYKAVEAQCDAVVIVGSDYTDVGSPAELGYNARIAANLGAPVLLVMSGRTGEAEKLGSSPARTPEEIGQITALALAELAHGRAGLLAVIVNRA
;
A
#
# COMPACT_ATOMS: atom_id res chain seq x y z
N LYS A 1 -1.07 -14.61 -15.36
CA LYS A 1 -2.11 -15.43 -14.70
C LYS A 1 -2.65 -14.85 -13.37
N ILE A 2 -2.33 -13.60 -12.98
CA ILE A 2 -2.85 -13.05 -11.72
C ILE A 2 -4.34 -12.70 -11.79
N VAL A 3 -4.79 -12.11 -12.90
CA VAL A 3 -6.20 -11.76 -13.15
C VAL A 3 -7.11 -12.99 -13.05
N GLU A 4 -6.74 -14.09 -13.72
CA GLU A 4 -7.50 -15.35 -13.69
C GLU A 4 -7.64 -15.90 -12.26
N ARG A 5 -6.56 -15.91 -11.48
CA ARG A 5 -6.58 -16.37 -10.08
C ARG A 5 -7.41 -15.46 -9.19
N TYR A 6 -7.31 -14.15 -9.38
CA TYR A 6 -8.16 -13.18 -8.68
C TYR A 6 -9.64 -13.43 -8.99
N LYS A 7 -10.01 -13.59 -10.27
CA LYS A 7 -11.40 -13.84 -10.68
C LYS A 7 -11.98 -15.14 -10.12
N ALA A 8 -11.16 -16.18 -9.97
CA ALA A 8 -11.60 -17.43 -9.33
C ALA A 8 -11.93 -17.24 -7.83
N VAL A 9 -11.23 -16.36 -7.12
CA VAL A 9 -11.51 -16.01 -5.71
C VAL A 9 -12.72 -15.07 -5.63
N GLU A 10 -12.74 -14.02 -6.46
CA GLU A 10 -13.84 -13.03 -6.53
C GLU A 10 -15.19 -13.71 -6.76
N ALA A 11 -15.26 -14.76 -7.61
CA ALA A 11 -16.49 -15.50 -7.87
C ALA A 11 -17.09 -16.22 -6.64
N GLN A 12 -16.34 -16.34 -5.54
CA GLN A 12 -16.73 -17.05 -4.32
C GLN A 12 -16.88 -16.12 -3.10
N CYS A 13 -16.71 -14.81 -3.27
CA CYS A 13 -16.68 -13.86 -2.16
C CYS A 13 -17.49 -12.60 -2.46
N ASP A 14 -18.20 -12.07 -1.45
CA ASP A 14 -18.87 -10.77 -1.56
C ASP A 14 -17.88 -9.59 -1.62
N ALA A 15 -16.68 -9.79 -1.07
CA ALA A 15 -15.57 -8.85 -1.11
C ALA A 15 -14.22 -9.58 -1.04
N VAL A 16 -13.19 -9.02 -1.68
CA VAL A 16 -11.82 -9.55 -1.67
C VAL A 16 -10.87 -8.47 -1.15
N VAL A 17 -10.11 -8.79 -0.11
CA VAL A 17 -9.01 -7.95 0.36
C VAL A 17 -7.70 -8.52 -0.17
N ILE A 18 -6.96 -7.71 -0.92
CA ILE A 18 -5.67 -8.07 -1.48
C ILE A 18 -4.58 -7.46 -0.60
N VAL A 19 -3.77 -8.32 0.02
CA VAL A 19 -2.61 -7.89 0.81
C VAL A 19 -1.39 -7.96 -0.09
N GLY A 20 -0.69 -6.83 -0.22
CA GLY A 20 0.59 -6.76 -0.95
C GLY A 20 1.65 -7.62 -0.28
N SER A 21 2.67 -8.02 -1.04
CA SER A 21 3.79 -8.79 -0.50
C SER A 21 4.72 -7.97 0.41
N ASP A 22 4.63 -6.65 0.37
CA ASP A 22 5.47 -5.76 1.19
C ASP A 22 4.78 -5.42 2.50
N TYR A 23 5.40 -5.91 3.58
CA TYR A 23 4.92 -5.73 4.95
C TYR A 23 5.74 -4.70 5.73
N THR A 24 6.75 -4.08 5.11
CA THR A 24 7.78 -3.26 5.78
C THR A 24 7.72 -1.77 5.42
N ASP A 25 6.52 -1.18 5.40
CA ASP A 25 6.24 0.18 4.90
C ASP A 25 6.29 0.27 3.36
N VAL A 26 5.98 1.43 2.78
CA VAL A 26 6.23 1.71 1.34
C VAL A 26 7.73 1.88 1.04
N GLY A 27 8.53 0.92 1.50
CA GLY A 27 9.98 1.01 1.67
C GLY A 27 10.77 1.18 0.38
N SER A 28 10.22 0.77 -0.79
CA SER A 28 10.80 1.09 -2.09
C SER A 28 9.73 1.56 -3.10
N PRO A 29 10.00 2.63 -3.87
CA PRO A 29 9.11 3.05 -4.96
C PRO A 29 8.87 1.95 -6.01
N ALA A 30 9.86 1.08 -6.24
CA ALA A 30 9.77 0.00 -7.22
C ALA A 30 8.71 -1.05 -6.86
N GLU A 31 8.66 -1.45 -5.59
CA GLU A 31 7.67 -2.40 -5.08
C GLU A 31 6.26 -1.80 -5.07
N LEU A 32 6.13 -0.56 -4.61
CA LEU A 32 4.83 0.15 -4.64
C LEU A 32 4.30 0.28 -6.07
N GLY A 33 5.15 0.66 -7.04
CA GLY A 33 4.78 0.74 -8.45
C GLY A 33 4.38 -0.61 -9.05
N TYR A 34 5.03 -1.71 -8.64
CA TYR A 34 4.65 -3.07 -9.03
C TYR A 34 3.24 -3.44 -8.51
N ASN A 35 2.99 -3.20 -7.22
CA ASN A 35 1.69 -3.44 -6.59
C ASN A 35 0.59 -2.56 -7.20
N ALA A 36 0.89 -1.29 -7.51
CA ALA A 36 -0.03 -0.38 -8.18
C ALA A 36 -0.46 -0.92 -9.55
N ARG A 37 0.48 -1.45 -10.34
CA ARG A 37 0.18 -2.06 -11.64
C ARG A 37 -0.65 -3.33 -11.50
N ILE A 38 -0.41 -4.14 -10.46
CA ILE A 38 -1.28 -5.28 -10.16
C ILE A 38 -2.68 -4.81 -9.83
N ALA A 39 -2.83 -3.84 -8.91
CA ALA A 39 -4.13 -3.30 -8.50
C ALA A 39 -4.93 -2.76 -9.70
N ALA A 40 -4.28 -1.99 -10.58
CA ALA A 40 -4.88 -1.49 -11.81
C ALA A 40 -5.37 -2.62 -12.72
N ASN A 41 -4.58 -3.68 -12.90
CA ASN A 41 -4.98 -4.83 -13.73
C ASN A 41 -6.13 -5.65 -13.13
N LEU A 42 -6.28 -5.63 -11.80
CA LEU A 42 -7.37 -6.31 -11.08
C LEU A 42 -8.63 -5.44 -10.97
N GLY A 43 -8.54 -4.14 -11.28
CA GLY A 43 -9.63 -3.18 -11.05
C GLY A 43 -9.87 -2.91 -9.56
N ALA A 44 -8.87 -3.18 -8.70
CA ALA A 44 -8.98 -3.02 -7.26
C ALA A 44 -8.39 -1.66 -6.84
N PRO A 45 -9.12 -0.83 -6.07
CA PRO A 45 -8.56 0.40 -5.52
C PRO A 45 -7.57 0.08 -4.37
N VAL A 46 -6.61 0.98 -4.15
CA VAL A 46 -5.54 0.81 -3.17
C VAL A 46 -5.86 1.57 -1.89
N LEU A 47 -5.79 0.87 -0.76
CA LEU A 47 -5.72 1.46 0.57
C LEU A 47 -4.24 1.62 0.94
N LEU A 48 -3.74 2.86 0.94
CA LEU A 48 -2.35 3.14 1.27
C LEU A 48 -2.18 3.17 2.79
N VAL A 49 -1.48 2.18 3.35
CA VAL A 49 -1.20 2.11 4.79
C VAL A 49 0.27 2.43 5.03
N MET A 50 0.54 3.46 5.81
CA MET A 50 1.89 3.90 6.16
C MET A 50 2.16 3.69 7.65
N SER A 51 3.41 3.46 8.01
CA SER A 51 3.81 3.46 9.42
C SER A 51 3.85 4.89 9.98
N GLY A 52 3.27 5.08 11.17
CA GLY A 52 3.39 6.29 11.99
C GLY A 52 4.69 6.34 12.80
N ARG A 53 5.51 5.28 12.77
CA ARG A 53 6.81 5.19 13.45
C ARG A 53 7.95 5.15 12.45
N THR A 54 9.12 5.59 12.87
CA THR A 54 10.36 5.44 12.09
C THR A 54 10.93 4.02 12.19
N GLY A 55 11.84 3.66 11.27
CA GLY A 55 12.54 2.38 11.30
C GLY A 55 11.72 1.17 10.82
N GLU A 56 12.32 -0.01 10.92
CA GLU A 56 11.77 -1.26 10.38
C GLU A 56 10.65 -1.85 11.23
N ALA A 57 9.81 -2.69 10.59
CA ALA A 57 8.63 -3.31 11.18
C ALA A 57 8.91 -4.04 12.50
N GLU A 58 10.08 -4.66 12.63
CA GLU A 58 10.54 -5.44 13.79
C GLU A 58 10.77 -4.57 15.06
N LYS A 59 10.90 -3.23 14.93
CA LYS A 59 11.21 -2.31 16.05
C LYS A 59 10.12 -1.27 16.33
N LEU A 60 8.94 -1.39 15.70
CA LEU A 60 7.86 -0.39 15.77
C LEU A 60 7.37 -0.06 17.21
N GLY A 61 7.54 -0.98 18.16
CA GLY A 61 7.14 -0.76 19.57
C GLY A 61 8.01 0.27 20.31
N SER A 62 9.27 0.42 19.91
CA SER A 62 10.25 1.32 20.55
C SER A 62 10.73 2.46 19.64
N SER A 63 10.40 2.41 18.35
CA SER A 63 10.71 3.48 17.41
C SER A 63 9.96 4.78 17.71
N PRO A 64 10.58 5.96 17.52
CA PRO A 64 9.91 7.24 17.67
C PRO A 64 8.80 7.41 16.62
N ALA A 65 7.78 8.20 16.98
CA ALA A 65 6.75 8.61 16.05
C ALA A 65 7.33 9.51 14.96
N ARG A 66 6.78 9.38 13.74
CA ARG A 66 7.01 10.33 12.65
C ARG A 66 6.23 11.61 12.90
N THR A 67 6.78 12.74 12.49
CA THR A 67 6.05 14.00 12.51
C THR A 67 5.01 14.05 11.38
N PRO A 68 3.99 14.92 11.48
CA PRO A 68 3.04 15.13 10.37
C PRO A 68 3.72 15.49 9.05
N GLU A 69 4.80 16.27 9.09
CA GLU A 69 5.58 16.66 7.91
C GLU A 69 6.26 15.46 7.26
N GLU A 70 6.89 14.58 8.05
CA GLU A 70 7.54 13.36 7.56
C GLU A 70 6.51 12.43 6.91
N ILE A 71 5.35 12.26 7.54
CA ILE A 71 4.22 11.51 7.00
C ILE A 71 3.77 12.12 5.66
N GLY A 72 3.60 13.44 5.59
CA GLY A 72 3.18 14.14 4.38
C GLY A 72 4.16 13.94 3.21
N GLN A 73 5.47 14.01 3.47
CA GLN A 73 6.51 13.80 2.46
C GLN A 73 6.47 12.38 1.88
N ILE A 74 6.41 11.36 2.74
CA ILE A 74 6.36 9.96 2.30
C ILE A 74 5.04 9.69 1.55
N THR A 75 3.93 10.25 2.03
CA THR A 75 2.63 10.14 1.34
C THR A 75 2.70 10.70 -0.06
N ALA A 76 3.29 11.88 -0.24
CA ALA A 76 3.37 12.53 -1.55
C ALA A 76 4.12 11.68 -2.58
N LEU A 77 5.23 11.03 -2.16
CA LEU A 77 5.97 10.09 -3.00
C LEU A 77 5.12 8.87 -3.35
N ALA A 78 4.46 8.25 -2.37
CA ALA A 78 3.62 7.10 -2.59
C ALA A 78 2.43 7.40 -3.53
N LEU A 79 1.81 8.58 -3.40
CA LEU A 79 0.73 9.01 -4.28
C LEU A 79 1.19 9.19 -5.73
N ALA A 80 2.41 9.70 -5.95
CA ALA A 80 2.98 9.82 -7.29
C ALA A 80 3.17 8.44 -7.95
N GLU A 81 3.63 7.44 -7.18
CA GLU A 81 3.80 6.07 -7.68
C GLU A 81 2.44 5.40 -7.99
N LEU A 82 1.44 5.56 -7.12
CA LEU A 82 0.09 5.04 -7.39
C LEU A 82 -0.51 5.66 -8.66
N ALA A 83 -0.34 6.97 -8.84
CA ALA A 83 -0.78 7.66 -10.05
C ALA A 83 -0.04 7.16 -11.30
N HIS A 84 1.28 6.96 -11.22
CA HIS A 84 2.08 6.39 -12.31
C HIS A 84 1.61 4.98 -12.69
N GLY A 85 1.28 4.16 -11.70
CA GLY A 85 0.73 2.81 -11.87
C GLY A 85 -0.73 2.77 -12.34
N ARG A 86 -1.40 3.93 -12.48
CA ARG A 86 -2.84 4.06 -12.78
C ARG A 86 -3.72 3.32 -11.77
N ALA A 87 -3.26 3.19 -10.53
CA ALA A 87 -4.05 2.61 -9.45
C ALA A 87 -4.98 3.68 -8.87
N GLY A 88 -6.25 3.33 -8.69
CA GLY A 88 -7.19 4.19 -7.97
C GLY A 88 -6.86 4.19 -6.48
N LEU A 89 -6.74 5.36 -5.86
CA LEU A 89 -6.59 5.49 -4.41
C LEU A 89 -7.96 5.42 -3.74
N LEU A 90 -8.13 4.54 -2.75
CA LEU A 90 -9.31 4.50 -1.89
C LEU A 90 -9.18 5.47 -0.71
N ALA A 91 -8.09 5.33 0.05
CA ALA A 91 -7.79 6.14 1.22
C ALA A 91 -6.31 5.99 1.62
N VAL A 92 -5.85 6.89 2.50
CA VAL A 92 -4.55 6.82 3.17
C VAL A 92 -4.78 6.63 4.67
N ILE A 93 -4.07 5.69 5.29
CA ILE A 93 -4.11 5.44 6.73
C ILE A 93 -2.68 5.51 7.28
N VAL A 94 -2.50 6.24 8.36
CA VAL A 94 -1.29 6.18 9.19
C VAL A 94 -1.55 5.21 10.33
N ASN A 95 -0.83 4.09 10.35
CA ASN A 95 -0.96 3.07 11.37
C ASN A 95 0.15 3.24 12.43
N ARG A 96 -0.17 3.06 13.71
CA ARG A 96 0.78 3.21 14.83
C ARG A 96 1.40 4.61 14.95
N ALA A 97 0.60 5.66 14.78
CA ALA A 97 0.98 7.05 15.08
C ALA A 97 1.20 7.26 16.59
#